data_AF-A0A7C1KKK4-F1
#
_entry.id   AF-A0A7C1KKK4-F1
#
_cell.length_a   1.000
_cell.length_b   1.000
_cell.length_c   1.000
_cell.angle_alpha   90.00
_cell.angle_beta   90.00
_cell.angle_gamma   90.00
#
_symmetry.space_group_name_H-M   'P 1'
#
loop_
_entity.id
_entity.type
_entity.pdbx_description
1 polymer ?
#
loop_
_entity_poly.entity_id
_entity_poly.type
_entity_poly.pdbx_seq_one_letter_code
_entity_poly.pdbx_strand_id
1 'polypeptide(L)'
;MTNKDQNISSVAQKNTFKRGLRRTLLTWFLVFSIIPIIVVSVVSYKQAHDDLQDAAFRSLSSIAKLKTIFINKWYSYRLKDLEFQVTNSTNVRFLQALKEAFGAGGKDVAEFVRSDEWASIVKNVGGDLKKFQQTYGYYNLFLIDDDGNILFSVAEEDDLGTNLKTGLYKETRFARKCMEAFETGRPVFSDLEFYSPSNDTLAGFLIQA
;
A
#
# COMPACT_ATOMS: atom_id res chain seq x y z
N MET A 1 -42.28 -68.58 -89.63
CA MET A 1 -42.13 -69.33 -88.37
C MET A 1 -41.42 -68.41 -87.38
N THR A 2 -42.18 -67.69 -86.53
CA THR A 2 -42.39 -67.98 -85.08
C THR A 2 -41.05 -67.91 -84.31
N ASN A 3 -40.85 -67.10 -83.26
CA ASN A 3 -41.76 -66.73 -82.19
C ASN A 3 -41.12 -65.60 -81.33
N LYS A 4 -41.94 -64.65 -80.85
CA LYS A 4 -42.01 -64.04 -79.49
C LYS A 4 -40.76 -64.00 -78.59
N ASP A 5 -40.54 -63.07 -77.67
CA ASP A 5 -41.26 -61.94 -77.11
C ASP A 5 -40.29 -61.31 -76.07
N GLN A 6 -40.34 -59.99 -75.93
CA GLN A 6 -40.31 -59.26 -74.65
C GLN A 6 -39.02 -59.19 -73.78
N ASN A 7 -38.40 -58.01 -73.87
CA ASN A 7 -38.37 -56.99 -72.79
C ASN A 7 -38.30 -57.49 -71.33
N ILE A 8 -37.10 -57.47 -70.72
CA ILE A 8 -36.94 -57.07 -69.31
C ILE A 8 -35.66 -56.26 -69.14
N SER A 9 -35.85 -54.95 -68.96
CA SER A 9 -34.93 -54.02 -68.34
C SER A 9 -34.41 -54.54 -66.99
N SER A 10 -33.14 -54.94 -66.91
CA SER A 10 -32.47 -55.13 -65.62
C SER A 10 -31.85 -53.81 -65.16
N VAL A 11 -32.63 -53.12 -64.32
CA VAL A 11 -32.24 -52.01 -63.46
C VAL A 11 -30.81 -52.18 -62.94
N ALA A 12 -29.95 -51.18 -63.18
CA ALA A 12 -28.66 -51.06 -62.54
C ALA A 12 -28.86 -51.12 -61.02
N GLN A 13 -28.52 -52.26 -60.42
CA GLN A 13 -28.55 -52.44 -58.97
C GLN A 13 -27.46 -51.54 -58.39
N LYS A 14 -27.86 -50.34 -57.96
CA LYS A 14 -27.03 -49.40 -57.21
C LYS A 14 -26.67 -50.11 -55.91
N ASN A 15 -25.49 -50.74 -55.89
CA ASN A 15 -24.96 -51.46 -54.74
C ASN A 15 -24.63 -50.48 -53.62
N THR A 16 -25.65 -50.08 -52.85
CA THR A 16 -25.45 -49.47 -51.55
C THR A 16 -25.11 -50.58 -50.56
N PHE A 17 -23.81 -50.83 -50.43
CA PHE A 17 -23.14 -51.07 -49.15
C PHE A 17 -23.44 -52.39 -48.40
N LYS A 18 -22.48 -53.32 -48.44
CA LYS A 18 -22.26 -54.29 -47.35
C LYS A 18 -20.95 -53.96 -46.63
N ARG A 19 -20.99 -53.11 -45.59
CA ARG A 19 -19.86 -53.00 -44.64
C ARG A 19 -19.77 -54.33 -43.88
N GLY A 20 -18.60 -54.99 -43.91
CA GLY A 20 -18.38 -56.22 -43.15
C GLY A 20 -18.54 -56.00 -41.65
N LEU A 21 -19.09 -57.00 -40.95
CA LEU A 21 -19.43 -56.97 -39.51
C LEU A 21 -18.28 -56.43 -38.64
N ARG A 22 -17.04 -56.82 -38.95
CA ARG A 22 -15.81 -56.36 -38.30
C ARG A 22 -15.66 -54.83 -38.31
N ARG A 23 -15.93 -54.16 -39.43
CA ARG A 23 -15.77 -52.71 -39.55
C ARG A 23 -16.84 -51.96 -38.75
N THR A 24 -18.08 -52.44 -38.77
CA THR A 24 -19.19 -51.84 -38.01
C THR A 24 -18.95 -51.98 -36.50
N LEU A 25 -18.56 -53.17 -36.03
CA LEU A 25 -18.22 -53.38 -34.62
C LEU A 25 -17.04 -52.50 -34.18
N LEU A 26 -15.95 -52.44 -34.96
CA LEU A 26 -14.80 -51.59 -34.65
C LEU A 26 -15.16 -50.10 -34.59
N THR A 27 -16.02 -49.60 -35.48
CA THR A 27 -16.47 -48.20 -35.43
C THR A 27 -17.27 -47.91 -34.17
N TRP A 28 -18.14 -48.83 -33.74
CA TRP A 28 -18.91 -48.66 -32.52
C TRP A 28 -18.02 -48.69 -31.28
N PHE A 29 -17.06 -49.62 -31.18
CA PHE A 29 -16.09 -49.65 -30.09
C PHE A 29 -15.26 -48.36 -29.99
N LEU A 30 -14.86 -47.78 -31.13
CA LEU A 30 -14.11 -46.53 -31.18
C LEU A 30 -14.96 -45.33 -30.74
N VAL A 31 -16.22 -45.28 -31.18
CA VAL A 31 -17.17 -44.23 -30.76
C VAL A 31 -17.47 -44.33 -29.26
N PHE A 32 -17.74 -45.52 -28.74
CA PHE A 32 -18.05 -45.74 -27.32
C PHE A 32 -16.87 -45.51 -26.38
N SER A 33 -15.62 -45.64 -26.86
CA SER A 33 -14.43 -45.34 -26.05
C SER A 33 -14.03 -43.87 -26.08
N ILE A 34 -14.18 -43.19 -27.23
CA ILE A 34 -13.75 -41.80 -27.39
C ILE A 34 -14.75 -40.82 -26.77
N ILE A 35 -16.06 -41.06 -26.93
CA ILE A 35 -17.08 -40.11 -26.44
C ILE A 35 -16.95 -39.86 -24.92
N PRO A 36 -16.87 -40.88 -24.05
CA PRO A 36 -16.73 -40.67 -22.61
C PRO A 36 -15.43 -39.92 -22.27
N ILE A 37 -14.33 -40.22 -22.96
CA ILE A 37 -13.05 -39.53 -22.75
C ILE A 37 -13.18 -38.05 -23.10
N ILE A 38 -13.79 -37.70 -24.23
CA ILE A 38 -13.99 -36.29 -24.62
C ILE A 38 -14.84 -35.57 -23.57
N VAL A 39 -15.94 -36.18 -23.12
CA VAL A 39 -16.81 -35.57 -22.10
C VAL A 39 -16.03 -35.34 -20.80
N VAL A 40 -15.31 -36.35 -20.33
CA VAL A 40 -14.45 -36.23 -19.14
C VAL A 40 -13.39 -35.14 -19.34
N SER A 41 -12.68 -35.13 -20.47
CA SER A 41 -11.66 -34.13 -20.77
C SER A 41 -12.21 -32.71 -20.78
N VAL A 42 -13.40 -32.48 -21.37
CA VAL A 42 -14.02 -31.15 -21.38
C VAL A 42 -14.46 -30.72 -19.98
N VAL A 43 -15.05 -31.63 -19.20
CA VAL A 43 -15.46 -31.34 -17.82
C VAL A 43 -14.24 -31.07 -16.94
N SER A 44 -13.23 -31.92 -17.02
CA SER A 44 -11.97 -31.76 -16.27
C SER A 44 -11.24 -30.48 -16.65
N TYR A 45 -11.21 -30.12 -17.93
CA TYR A 45 -10.59 -28.87 -18.38
C TYR A 45 -11.30 -27.64 -17.80
N LYS A 46 -12.65 -27.61 -17.87
CA LYS A 46 -13.43 -26.51 -17.29
C LYS A 46 -13.25 -26.41 -15.78
N GLN A 47 -13.33 -27.55 -15.08
CA GLN A 47 -13.12 -27.59 -13.64
C GLN A 47 -11.73 -27.08 -13.25
N ALA A 48 -10.67 -27.56 -13.93
CA ALA A 48 -9.30 -27.13 -13.65
C ALA A 48 -9.10 -25.63 -13.95
N HIS A 49 -9.71 -25.12 -15.02
CA HIS A 49 -9.66 -23.70 -15.34
C HIS A 49 -10.34 -22.86 -14.24
N ASP A 50 -11.54 -23.24 -13.82
CA ASP A 50 -12.31 -22.53 -12.80
C ASP A 50 -11.60 -22.59 -11.44
N ASP A 51 -11.06 -23.75 -11.05
CA ASP A 51 -10.31 -23.92 -9.80
C ASP A 51 -9.03 -23.07 -9.77
N LEU A 52 -8.31 -22.98 -10.90
CA LEU A 52 -7.12 -22.12 -11.02
C LEU A 52 -7.46 -20.64 -10.93
N GLN A 53 -8.53 -20.22 -11.59
CA GLN A 53 -9.02 -18.84 -11.51
C GLN A 53 -9.44 -18.48 -10.09
N ASP A 54 -10.20 -19.36 -9.43
CA ASP A 54 -10.63 -19.18 -8.05
C ASP A 54 -9.44 -19.16 -7.09
N ALA A 55 -8.44 -20.03 -7.28
CA ALA A 55 -7.21 -20.01 -6.49
C ALA A 55 -6.44 -18.69 -6.65
N ALA A 56 -6.33 -18.17 -7.88
CA ALA A 56 -5.69 -16.88 -8.14
C ALA A 56 -6.44 -15.73 -7.46
N PHE A 57 -7.78 -15.70 -7.56
CA PHE A 57 -8.60 -14.68 -6.90
C PHE A 57 -8.50 -14.76 -5.37
N ARG A 58 -8.60 -15.96 -4.79
CA ARG A 58 -8.44 -16.19 -3.35
C ARG A 58 -7.06 -15.75 -2.86
N SER A 59 -6.00 -16.02 -3.63
CA SER A 59 -4.64 -15.58 -3.31
C SER A 59 -4.54 -14.06 -3.29
N LEU A 60 -5.00 -13.39 -4.35
CA LEU A 60 -4.97 -11.92 -4.44
C LEU A 60 -5.79 -11.27 -3.31
N SER A 61 -6.99 -11.78 -3.04
CA SER A 61 -7.85 -11.31 -1.96
C SER A 61 -7.19 -11.48 -0.59
N SER A 62 -6.51 -12.62 -0.36
CA SER A 62 -5.77 -12.86 0.87
C SER A 62 -4.60 -11.89 1.03
N ILE A 63 -3.83 -11.63 -0.03
CA ILE A 63 -2.74 -10.66 -0.03
C ILE A 63 -3.29 -9.25 0.26
N ALA A 64 -4.36 -8.83 -0.43
CA ALA A 64 -4.99 -7.55 -0.21
C ALA A 64 -5.46 -7.39 1.26
N LYS A 65 -6.14 -8.41 1.80
CA LYS A 65 -6.58 -8.42 3.20
C LYS A 65 -5.41 -8.33 4.18
N LEU A 66 -4.33 -9.09 3.95
CA LEU A 66 -3.13 -9.04 4.78
C LEU A 66 -2.46 -7.66 4.72
N LYS A 67 -2.40 -7.02 3.55
CA LYS A 67 -1.89 -5.66 3.38
C LYS A 67 -2.74 -4.63 4.12
N THR A 68 -4.06 -4.73 4.05
CA THR A 68 -4.95 -3.86 4.84
C THR A 68 -4.72 -4.01 6.34
N ILE A 69 -4.62 -5.26 6.83
CA ILE A 69 -4.31 -5.53 8.25
C ILE A 69 -2.94 -4.95 8.61
N PHE A 70 -1.94 -5.13 7.75
CA PHE A 70 -0.59 -4.60 7.96
C PHE A 70 -0.58 -3.08 8.08
N ILE A 71 -1.20 -2.35 7.14
CA ILE A 71 -1.24 -0.89 7.14
C ILE A 71 -1.96 -0.38 8.39
N ASN A 72 -3.12 -0.95 8.72
CA ASN A 72 -3.88 -0.55 9.91
C ASN A 72 -3.08 -0.80 11.20
N LYS A 73 -2.41 -1.95 11.31
CA LYS A 73 -1.55 -2.25 12.46
C LYS A 73 -0.36 -1.30 12.54
N TRP A 74 0.35 -1.11 11.44
CA TRP A 74 1.49 -0.19 11.36
C TRP A 74 1.08 1.22 11.82
N TYR A 75 -0.02 1.75 11.29
CA TYR A 75 -0.54 3.06 11.68
C TYR A 75 -0.88 3.10 13.18
N SER A 76 -1.57 2.07 13.69
CA SER A 76 -1.92 1.99 15.12
C SER A 76 -0.71 1.94 16.05
N TYR A 77 0.38 1.27 15.64
CA TYR A 77 1.62 1.23 16.43
C TYR A 77 2.33 2.58 16.39
N ARG A 78 2.41 3.22 15.23
CA ARG A 78 3.03 4.55 15.11
C ARG A 78 2.29 5.62 15.89
N LEU A 79 0.95 5.57 15.94
CA LEU A 79 0.17 6.47 16.79
C LEU A 79 0.44 6.25 18.28
N LYS A 80 0.54 5.00 18.73
CA LYS A 80 0.90 4.69 20.14
C LYS A 80 2.31 5.16 20.48
N ASP A 81 3.25 4.99 19.56
CA ASP A 81 4.61 5.48 19.74
C ASP A 81 4.61 7.01 19.88
N LEU A 82 3.86 7.72 19.03
CA LEU A 82 3.71 9.18 19.10
C LEU A 82 3.07 9.63 20.42
N GLU A 83 1.98 8.99 20.83
CA GLU A 83 1.29 9.26 22.11
C GLU A 83 2.24 9.07 23.31
N PHE A 84 3.07 8.02 23.28
CA PHE A 84 4.10 7.81 24.28
C PHE A 84 5.17 8.92 24.28
N GLN A 85 5.55 9.43 23.11
CA GLN A 85 6.53 10.53 23.02
C GLN A 85 5.96 11.88 23.49
N VAL A 86 4.70 12.18 23.19
CA VAL A 86 4.03 13.41 23.64
C VAL A 86 3.84 13.41 25.15
N THR A 87 3.54 12.26 25.75
CA THR A 87 3.38 12.12 27.20
C THR A 87 4.71 11.96 27.97
N ASN A 88 5.84 11.84 27.26
CA ASN A 88 7.15 11.74 27.89
C ASN A 88 7.57 13.08 28.51
N SER A 89 7.63 13.12 29.85
CA SER A 89 8.03 14.32 30.60
C SER A 89 9.40 14.90 30.22
N THR A 90 10.32 14.10 29.68
CA THR A 90 11.60 14.59 29.17
C THR A 90 11.41 15.41 27.90
N ASN A 91 10.59 14.93 26.95
CA ASN A 91 10.29 15.65 25.72
C ASN A 91 9.48 16.92 25.99
N VAL A 92 8.51 16.86 26.90
CA VAL A 92 7.73 18.03 27.33
C VAL A 92 8.64 19.10 27.93
N ARG A 93 9.54 18.72 28.85
CA ARG A 93 10.52 19.65 29.43
C ARG A 93 11.52 20.16 28.39
N PHE A 94 11.88 19.34 27.41
CA PHE A 94 12.78 19.74 26.34
C PHE A 94 12.15 20.83 25.46
N LEU A 95 10.92 20.62 24.98
CA LEU A 95 10.19 21.62 24.21
C LEU A 95 9.97 22.89 25.05
N GLN A 96 9.62 22.76 26.33
CA GLN A 96 9.46 23.90 27.23
C GLN A 96 10.77 24.71 27.38
N ALA A 97 11.92 24.04 27.56
CA ALA A 97 13.21 24.70 27.66
C ALA A 97 13.60 25.43 26.36
N LEU A 98 13.33 24.82 25.21
CA LEU A 98 13.54 25.48 23.90
C LEU A 98 12.65 26.71 23.75
N LYS A 99 11.36 26.61 24.10
CA LYS A 99 10.39 27.71 24.03
C LYS A 99 10.78 28.87 24.94
N GLU A 100 11.21 28.59 26.18
CA GLU A 100 11.65 29.61 27.12
C GLU A 100 12.92 30.32 26.64
N ALA A 101 13.92 29.56 26.16
CA ALA A 101 15.15 30.13 25.64
C ALA A 101 14.91 30.98 24.38
N PHE A 102 14.00 30.55 23.51
CA PHE A 102 13.58 31.31 22.34
C PHE A 102 12.91 32.63 22.75
N GLY A 103 11.92 32.57 23.64
CA GLY A 103 11.18 33.75 24.10
C GLY A 103 12.03 34.78 24.85
N ALA A 104 13.07 34.34 25.57
CA ALA A 104 13.99 35.23 26.28
C ALA A 104 14.98 35.96 25.36
N GLY A 105 15.32 35.37 24.20
CA GLY A 105 16.35 35.89 23.32
C GLY A 105 15.91 37.07 22.43
N GLY A 106 14.61 37.21 22.18
CA GLY A 106 14.06 38.21 21.25
C GLY A 106 14.55 38.08 19.80
N LYS A 107 15.20 36.95 19.48
CA LYS A 107 15.73 36.60 18.15
C LYS A 107 14.61 36.07 17.27
N ASP A 108 14.79 36.11 15.95
CA ASP A 108 13.96 35.31 15.05
C ASP A 108 14.21 33.80 15.28
N VAL A 109 13.21 32.95 15.00
CA VAL A 109 13.33 31.51 15.21
C VAL A 109 14.50 30.92 14.40
N ALA A 110 14.76 31.44 13.20
CA ALA A 110 15.87 31.00 12.36
C ALA A 110 17.23 31.36 12.98
N GLU A 111 17.33 32.48 13.69
CA GLU A 111 18.55 32.89 14.39
C GLU A 111 18.73 32.10 15.69
N PHE A 112 17.63 31.80 16.39
CA PHE A 112 17.65 31.03 17.62
C PHE A 112 18.18 29.61 17.42
N VAL A 113 17.69 28.86 16.42
CA VAL A 113 18.14 27.47 16.19
C VAL A 113 19.61 27.36 15.78
N ARG A 114 20.26 28.48 15.45
CA ARG A 114 21.69 28.57 15.11
C ARG A 114 22.55 29.08 16.27
N SER A 115 21.96 29.35 17.44
CA SER A 115 22.65 29.96 18.56
C SER A 115 23.32 28.93 19.48
N ASP A 116 24.34 29.38 20.23
CA ASP A 116 25.01 28.55 21.23
C ASP A 116 24.05 28.11 22.34
N GLU A 117 23.07 28.96 22.67
CA GLU A 117 22.04 28.63 23.66
C GLU A 117 21.22 27.42 23.21
N TRP A 118 20.71 27.42 21.97
CA TRP A 118 19.98 26.28 21.39
C TRP A 118 20.84 25.02 21.37
N ALA A 119 22.08 25.14 20.86
CA ALA A 119 23.01 24.01 20.77
C ALA A 119 23.28 23.37 22.13
N SER A 120 23.37 24.18 23.19
CA SER A 120 23.58 23.69 24.57
C SER A 120 22.40 22.87 25.09
N ILE A 121 21.16 23.28 24.81
CA ILE A 121 19.94 22.57 25.23
C ILE A 121 19.83 21.26 24.45
N VAL A 122 19.99 21.31 23.13
CA VAL A 122 19.89 20.13 22.25
C VAL A 122 20.94 19.09 22.59
N LYS A 123 22.19 19.50 22.87
CA LYS A 123 23.26 18.58 23.27
C LYS A 123 22.92 17.79 24.54
N ASN A 124 22.21 18.42 25.48
CA ASN A 124 21.89 17.82 26.77
C ASN A 124 20.69 16.86 26.72
N VAL A 125 19.73 17.10 25.80
CA VAL A 125 18.43 16.40 25.83
C VAL A 125 18.07 15.73 24.49
N GLY A 126 18.50 16.27 23.36
CA GLY A 126 18.15 15.78 22.01
C GLY A 126 18.67 14.37 21.68
N GLY A 127 19.61 13.83 22.46
CA GLY A 127 20.16 12.50 22.27
C GLY A 127 19.12 11.37 22.35
N ASP A 128 18.13 11.49 23.22
CA ASP A 128 17.09 10.47 23.40
C ASP A 128 16.16 10.40 22.17
N LEU A 129 15.75 11.55 21.63
CA LEU A 129 14.96 11.62 20.41
C LEU A 129 15.72 11.12 19.19
N LYS A 130 17.02 11.43 19.09
CA LYS A 130 17.88 10.86 18.03
C LYS A 130 17.97 9.34 18.12
N LYS A 131 18.13 8.80 19.34
CA LYS A 131 18.16 7.35 19.56
C LYS A 131 16.80 6.71 19.22
N PHE A 132 15.69 7.35 19.60
CA PHE A 132 14.35 6.91 19.23
C PHE A 132 14.15 6.91 17.71
N GLN A 133 14.52 8.00 17.02
CA GLN A 133 14.49 8.10 15.56
C GLN A 133 15.22 6.93 14.89
N GLN A 134 16.45 6.65 15.31
CA GLN A 134 17.27 5.55 14.78
C GLN A 134 16.68 4.16 15.09
N THR A 135 16.16 3.98 16.30
CA THR A 135 15.64 2.67 16.75
C THR A 135 14.36 2.29 16.00
N TYR A 136 13.48 3.25 15.75
CA TYR A 136 12.17 3.02 15.15
C TYR A 136 12.11 3.34 13.65
N GLY A 137 13.21 3.86 13.08
CA GLY A 137 13.36 4.11 11.65
C GLY A 137 12.54 5.29 11.13
N TYR A 138 12.26 6.28 11.97
CA TYR A 138 11.64 7.53 11.51
C TYR A 138 12.65 8.31 10.67
N TYR A 139 12.19 9.02 9.64
CA TYR A 139 13.09 9.88 8.86
C TYR A 139 13.52 11.10 9.67
N ASN A 140 12.53 11.82 10.20
CA ASN A 140 12.71 13.03 10.99
C ASN A 140 11.72 13.04 12.18
N LEU A 141 12.05 13.79 13.22
CA LEU A 141 11.20 14.06 14.37
C LEU A 141 11.27 15.55 14.67
N PHE A 142 10.14 16.16 14.96
CA PHE A 142 10.03 17.58 15.22
C PHE A 142 9.53 17.83 16.64
N LEU A 143 10.01 18.91 17.25
CA LEU A 143 9.33 19.57 18.36
C LEU A 143 8.93 20.96 17.89
N ILE A 144 7.63 21.25 18.00
CA ILE A 144 7.00 22.45 17.48
C ILE A 144 6.25 23.08 18.64
N ASP A 145 6.43 24.38 18.83
CA ASP A 145 5.65 25.10 19.85
C ASP A 145 4.22 25.41 19.37
N ASP A 146 3.41 25.90 20.30
CA ASP A 146 2.03 26.34 20.10
C ASP A 146 1.90 27.53 19.14
N ASP A 147 2.98 28.31 18.94
CA ASP A 147 3.06 29.38 17.95
C ASP A 147 3.40 28.87 16.54
N GLY A 148 3.70 27.57 16.41
CA GLY A 148 4.01 26.90 15.15
C GLY A 148 5.48 27.00 14.74
N ASN A 149 6.37 27.41 15.63
CA ASN A 149 7.81 27.46 15.40
C ASN A 149 8.40 26.04 15.48
N ILE A 150 9.16 25.64 14.47
CA ILE A 150 9.93 24.40 14.49
C ILE A 150 11.21 24.67 15.29
N LEU A 151 11.18 24.34 16.58
CA LEU A 151 12.28 24.58 17.52
C LEU A 151 13.32 23.46 17.55
N PHE A 152 12.96 22.26 17.08
CA PHE A 152 13.88 21.13 16.99
C PHE A 152 13.50 20.21 15.84
N SER A 153 14.52 19.67 15.18
CA SER A 153 14.43 18.62 14.18
C SER A 153 15.63 17.69 14.34
N VAL A 154 15.44 16.36 14.23
CA VAL A 154 16.56 15.41 14.26
C VAL A 154 17.37 15.44 12.95
N ALA A 155 16.70 15.68 11.81
CA ALA A 155 17.37 15.73 10.51
C ALA A 155 18.05 17.09 10.26
N GLU A 156 17.61 18.15 10.95
CA GLU A 156 18.15 19.51 10.83
C GLU A 156 18.12 20.03 9.37
N GLU A 157 16.99 19.77 8.69
CA GLU A 157 16.73 20.21 7.31
C GLU A 157 16.25 21.68 7.27
N ASP A 158 15.95 22.18 6.06
CA ASP A 158 15.61 23.59 5.80
C ASP A 158 14.31 24.07 6.47
N ASP A 159 13.53 23.18 7.08
CA ASP A 159 12.35 23.52 7.87
C ASP A 159 12.64 23.85 9.33
N LEU A 160 13.80 23.43 9.86
CA LEU A 160 14.25 23.81 11.19
C LEU A 160 14.43 25.33 11.29
N GLY A 161 13.83 25.94 12.31
CA GLY A 161 13.87 27.39 12.47
C GLY A 161 12.92 28.13 11.52
N THR A 162 11.85 27.48 11.08
CA THR A 162 10.75 28.15 10.35
C THR A 162 9.46 28.11 11.16
N ASN A 163 8.46 28.88 10.73
CA ASN A 163 7.14 28.91 11.35
C ASN A 163 6.08 28.33 10.40
N LEU A 164 5.29 27.37 10.89
CA LEU A 164 4.26 26.67 10.12
C LEU A 164 2.98 27.49 9.91
N LYS A 165 2.78 28.59 10.62
CA LYS A 165 1.64 29.51 10.44
C LYS A 165 1.95 30.64 9.47
N THR A 166 3.16 31.19 9.54
CA THR A 166 3.53 32.44 8.84
C THR A 166 4.69 32.30 7.87
N GLY A 167 5.51 31.25 8.02
CA GLY A 167 6.75 31.06 7.26
C GLY A 167 6.56 30.43 5.89
N LEU A 168 7.70 30.07 5.28
CA LEU A 168 7.79 29.58 3.90
C LEU A 168 6.94 28.33 3.65
N TYR A 169 6.88 27.42 4.62
CA TYR A 169 6.21 26.11 4.47
C TYR A 169 4.77 26.08 4.97
N LYS A 170 4.15 27.24 5.26
CA LYS A 170 2.78 27.31 5.81
C LYS A 170 1.69 26.67 4.93
N GLU A 171 1.93 26.61 3.62
CA GLU A 171 1.01 26.02 2.65
C GLU A 171 1.21 24.51 2.43
N THR A 172 2.13 23.89 3.16
CA THR A 172 2.30 22.43 3.15
C THR A 172 1.13 21.75 3.85
N ARG A 173 0.84 20.51 3.47
CA ARG A 173 -0.13 19.68 4.21
C ARG A 173 0.36 19.42 5.62
N PHE A 174 1.67 19.27 5.81
CA PHE A 174 2.31 19.21 7.12
C PHE A 174 1.89 20.39 8.02
N ALA A 175 2.13 21.62 7.57
CA ALA A 175 1.78 22.84 8.31
C ALA A 175 0.30 22.91 8.69
N ARG A 176 -0.59 22.69 7.71
CA ARG A 176 -2.04 22.71 7.94
C ARG A 176 -2.48 21.66 8.96
N LYS A 177 -1.87 20.48 8.91
CA LYS A 177 -2.23 19.36 9.79
C LYS A 177 -1.64 19.54 11.19
N CYS A 178 -0.54 20.25 11.34
CA CYS A 178 -0.08 20.71 12.66
C CYS A 178 -1.12 21.63 13.32
N MET A 179 -1.73 22.54 12.57
CA MET A 179 -2.77 23.42 13.13
C MET A 179 -4.00 22.62 13.60
N GLU A 180 -4.44 21.65 12.80
CA GLU A 180 -5.53 20.74 13.18
C GLU A 180 -5.19 19.92 14.44
N ALA A 181 -3.93 19.47 14.57
CA ALA A 181 -3.47 18.76 15.76
C ALA A 181 -3.49 19.66 17.00
N PHE A 182 -3.00 20.90 16.89
CA PHE A 182 -3.00 21.88 17.98
C PHE A 182 -4.42 22.22 18.44
N GLU A 183 -5.37 22.33 17.52
CA GLU A 183 -6.77 22.62 17.86
C GLU A 183 -7.48 21.43 18.51
N THR A 184 -7.17 20.20 18.07
CA THR A 184 -7.94 19.02 18.49
C THR A 184 -7.27 18.20 19.60
N GLY A 185 -5.96 18.35 19.82
CA GLY A 185 -5.16 17.50 20.70
C GLY A 185 -5.12 16.02 20.29
N ARG A 186 -5.59 15.70 19.07
CA ARG A 186 -5.68 14.33 18.58
C ARG A 186 -4.58 14.04 17.57
N PRO A 187 -4.11 12.77 17.50
CA PRO A 187 -3.18 12.39 16.46
C PRO A 187 -3.80 12.52 15.06
N VAL A 188 -3.09 13.16 14.15
CA VAL A 188 -3.48 13.34 12.75
C VAL A 188 -2.35 12.91 11.81
N PHE A 189 -2.74 12.53 10.60
CA PHE A 189 -1.80 12.24 9.51
C PHE A 189 -1.87 13.38 8.48
N SER A 190 -0.71 13.83 8.01
CA SER A 190 -0.64 14.95 7.07
C SER A 190 -1.19 14.65 5.68
N ASP A 191 -1.40 13.38 5.35
CA ASP A 191 -1.41 12.87 3.97
C ASP A 191 0.00 12.92 3.35
N LEU A 192 0.15 12.35 2.16
CA LEU A 192 1.41 12.34 1.42
C LEU A 192 1.55 13.60 0.56
N GLU A 193 2.72 14.22 0.60
CA GLU A 193 3.12 15.30 -0.31
C GLU A 193 4.61 15.24 -0.63
N PHE A 194 5.00 15.80 -1.77
CA PHE A 194 6.42 16.07 -2.01
C PHE A 194 6.84 17.22 -1.11
N TYR A 195 7.76 16.94 -0.20
CA TYR A 195 8.13 17.87 0.85
C TYR A 195 9.49 18.50 0.53
N SER A 196 9.46 19.77 0.13
CA SER A 196 10.63 20.51 -0.34
C SER A 196 11.82 20.50 0.64
N PRO A 197 11.63 20.66 1.97
CA PRO A 197 12.75 20.57 2.92
C PRO A 197 13.50 19.23 2.90
N SER A 198 12.84 18.14 2.51
CA SER A 198 13.43 16.80 2.41
C SER A 198 13.78 16.44 0.95
N ASN A 199 14.33 17.41 0.20
CA ASN A 199 14.74 17.25 -1.21
C ASN A 199 13.60 16.81 -2.15
N ASP A 200 12.39 17.36 -1.96
CA ASP A 200 11.19 17.03 -2.75
C ASP A 200 10.88 15.52 -2.78
N THR A 201 11.21 14.80 -1.71
CA THR A 201 10.83 13.40 -1.56
C THR A 201 9.38 13.30 -1.09
N LEU A 202 8.71 12.20 -1.45
CA LEU A 202 7.35 11.94 -0.99
C LEU A 202 7.37 11.63 0.51
N ALA A 203 6.78 12.52 1.31
CA ALA A 203 6.77 12.45 2.76
C ALA A 203 5.35 12.51 3.32
N GLY A 204 5.19 12.01 4.54
CA GLY A 204 3.97 12.14 5.32
C GLY A 204 4.29 12.11 6.81
N PHE A 205 3.53 12.86 7.60
CA PHE A 205 3.82 13.16 9.00
C PHE A 205 2.67 12.71 9.89
N LEU A 206 3.01 12.10 11.02
CA LEU A 206 2.09 11.86 12.12
C LEU A 206 2.32 12.94 13.17
N ILE A 207 1.26 13.63 13.56
CA ILE A 207 1.34 14.84 14.37
C ILE A 207 0.35 14.71 15.52
N GLN A 208 0.76 15.12 16.72
CA GLN A 208 -0.08 15.19 17.90
C GLN A 208 0.41 16.34 18.79
N ALA A 209 -0.54 16.97 19.49
CA ALA A 209 -0.34 18.07 20.43
C ALA A 209 -0.74 17.65 21.83
#